data_AF-A0A929U6S6-F1
#
_entry.id   AF-A0A929U6S6-F1
#
_cell.length_a   1.000
_cell.length_b   1.000
_cell.length_c   1.000
_cell.angle_alpha   90.00
_cell.angle_beta   90.00
_cell.angle_gamma   90.00
#
_symmetry.space_group_name_H-M   'P 1'
#
loop_
_entity.id
_entity.type
_entity.pdbx_description
1 polymer ?
#
loop_
_entity_poly.entity_id
_entity_poly.type
_entity_poly.pdbx_seq_one_letter_code
_entity_poly.pdbx_strand_id
1 'polypeptide(L)'
;MMTLCTRSSFWYPFNNWDDVNSYFTVGKSMFRGLVPYKDLFYQKGVFLYFLYGLASLFSYTTFHGVFVLEVIACALTLLAQMKIALLYLPRGTVFLMTPLCGAVLYSSRAMWWGGSAEEFLLPFLSWGLYLTAPCS
;
A
#
# COMPACT_ATOMS: atom_id res chain seq x y z
N MET A 1 12.34 -5.29 6.28
CA MET A 1 12.50 -5.14 4.81
C MET A 1 11.82 -3.88 4.31
N MET A 2 10.52 -3.68 4.54
CA MET A 2 9.83 -2.45 4.10
C MET A 2 10.54 -1.16 4.56
N THR A 3 11.03 -1.11 5.80
CA THR A 3 11.82 0.02 6.33
C THR A 3 13.07 0.39 5.53
N LEU A 4 13.59 -0.51 4.68
CA LEU A 4 14.74 -0.26 3.81
C LEU A 4 14.32 -0.02 2.35
N CYS A 5 13.17 -0.56 1.93
CA CYS A 5 12.73 -0.56 0.54
C CYS A 5 11.84 0.65 0.17
N THR A 6 11.06 1.18 1.12
CA THR A 6 10.17 2.33 0.88
C THR A 6 10.81 3.65 1.32
N ARG A 7 10.69 4.67 0.47
CA ARG A 7 11.08 6.05 0.81
C ARG A 7 10.08 6.75 1.72
N SER A 8 8.95 6.12 2.04
CA SER A 8 8.01 6.60 3.04
C SER A 8 8.43 6.20 4.47
N SER A 9 9.44 5.33 4.63
CA SER A 9 9.91 4.84 5.92
C SER A 9 10.63 5.92 6.74
N PHE A 10 10.71 5.69 8.06
CA PHE A 10 11.35 6.59 9.03
C PHE A 10 12.80 7.00 8.69
N TRP A 11 13.49 6.19 7.88
CA TRP A 11 14.88 6.43 7.49
C TRP A 11 15.04 7.47 6.38
N TYR A 12 13.99 7.73 5.61
CA TYR A 12 13.99 8.75 4.57
C TYR A 12 13.17 9.95 5.03
N PRO A 13 13.79 11.14 5.21
CA PRO A 13 13.09 12.30 5.74
C PRO A 13 12.01 12.84 4.78
N PHE A 14 12.14 12.57 3.48
CA PHE A 14 11.20 13.00 2.46
C PHE A 14 11.01 11.91 1.39
N ASN A 15 9.76 11.77 0.92
CA ASN A 15 9.47 11.02 -0.29
C ASN A 15 9.50 11.99 -1.48
N ASN A 16 10.46 11.80 -2.40
CA ASN A 16 10.66 12.68 -3.55
C ASN A 16 9.76 12.30 -4.74
N TRP A 17 8.82 11.37 -4.56
CA TRP A 17 7.96 10.94 -5.65
C TRP A 17 6.79 11.92 -5.85
N ASP A 18 6.65 12.42 -7.08
CA ASP A 18 5.65 13.42 -7.44
C ASP A 18 4.21 12.93 -7.21
N ASP A 19 3.95 11.65 -7.50
CA ASP A 19 2.62 11.04 -7.34
C ASP A 19 2.18 11.03 -5.86
N VAL A 20 3.06 10.59 -4.96
CA VAL A 20 2.79 10.51 -3.51
C VAL A 20 2.56 11.90 -2.91
N ASN A 21 3.37 12.89 -3.31
CA ASN A 21 3.17 14.29 -2.90
C ASN A 21 1.83 14.85 -3.38
N SER A 22 1.42 14.49 -4.60
CA SER A 22 0.13 14.91 -5.14
C SER A 22 -1.03 14.27 -4.38
N TYR A 23 -0.98 12.97 -4.10
CA TYR A 23 -2.00 12.27 -3.30
C TYR A 23 -2.14 12.86 -1.90
N PHE A 24 -1.01 13.15 -1.26
CA PHE A 24 -0.99 13.72 0.08
C PHE A 24 -1.55 15.16 0.09
N THR A 25 -1.29 15.94 -0.96
CA THR A 25 -1.86 17.29 -1.11
C THR A 25 -3.36 17.24 -1.32
N VAL A 26 -3.85 16.39 -2.23
CA VAL A 26 -5.30 16.21 -2.47
C VAL A 26 -5.99 15.68 -1.20
N GLY A 27 -5.39 14.71 -0.50
CA GLY A 27 -5.91 14.16 0.75
C GLY A 27 -6.04 15.22 1.85
N LYS A 28 -5.01 16.05 2.05
CA LYS A 28 -5.06 17.17 3.01
C LYS A 28 -6.13 18.19 2.66
N SER A 29 -6.27 18.52 1.38
CA SER A 29 -7.29 19.44 0.88
C SER A 29 -8.70 18.90 1.14
N MET A 30 -8.90 17.59 0.98
CA MET A 30 -10.19 16.96 1.26
C MET A 30 -10.62 17.08 2.73
N PHE A 31 -9.69 16.92 3.67
CA PHE A 31 -9.96 17.12 5.10
C PHE A 31 -10.13 18.60 5.49
N ARG A 32 -9.76 19.54 4.61
CA ARG A 32 -10.06 20.97 4.74
C ARG A 32 -11.40 21.37 4.11
N GLY A 33 -12.18 20.41 3.62
CA GLY A 33 -13.51 20.63 3.06
C GLY A 33 -13.55 20.88 1.55
N LEU A 34 -12.41 20.75 0.85
CA LEU A 34 -12.37 20.83 -0.62
C LEU A 34 -12.83 19.51 -1.23
N VAL A 35 -13.64 19.56 -2.27
CA VAL A 35 -14.17 18.35 -2.91
C VAL A 35 -13.25 17.95 -4.09
N PRO A 36 -12.64 16.75 -4.06
CA PRO A 36 -11.86 16.25 -5.20
C PRO A 36 -12.71 16.24 -6.48
N TYR A 37 -12.09 16.50 -7.63
CA TYR A 37 -12.70 16.65 -8.97
C TYR A 37 -13.57 17.89 -9.21
N LYS A 38 -14.01 18.56 -8.14
CA LYS A 38 -14.70 19.84 -8.23
C LYS A 38 -13.73 21.00 -8.05
N ASP A 39 -12.99 20.98 -6.94
CA ASP A 39 -12.11 22.08 -6.55
C ASP A 39 -10.63 21.76 -6.84
N LEU A 40 -10.25 20.47 -6.80
CA LEU A 40 -8.93 19.96 -7.17
C LEU A 40 -9.06 18.87 -8.22
N PHE A 41 -8.45 19.08 -9.39
CA PHE A 41 -8.44 18.08 -10.45
C PHE A 41 -7.26 17.12 -10.29
N TYR A 42 -7.53 15.82 -10.17
CA TYR A 42 -6.51 14.76 -10.22
C TYR A 42 -7.13 13.44 -10.75
N GLN A 43 -6.35 12.65 -11.50
CA GLN A 43 -6.81 11.49 -12.30
C GLN A 43 -6.97 10.13 -11.57
N LYS A 44 -6.53 9.98 -10.31
CA LYS A 44 -6.57 8.70 -9.54
C LYS A 44 -7.79 8.64 -8.64
N GLY A 45 -8.14 7.47 -8.11
CA GLY A 45 -9.40 7.26 -7.38
C GLY A 45 -9.51 8.00 -6.03
N VAL A 46 -10.73 8.45 -5.70
CA VAL A 46 -11.09 9.13 -4.43
C VAL A 46 -10.62 8.35 -3.19
N PHE A 47 -10.74 7.02 -3.24
CA PHE A 47 -10.37 6.13 -2.15
C PHE A 47 -8.90 6.30 -1.72
N LEU A 48 -8.01 6.49 -2.70
CA LEU A 48 -6.60 6.73 -2.44
C LEU A 48 -6.41 8.05 -1.67
N TYR A 49 -7.07 9.13 -2.07
CA TYR A 49 -6.97 10.41 -1.36
C TYR A 49 -7.56 10.35 0.04
N PHE A 50 -8.60 9.55 0.25
CA PHE A 50 -9.16 9.32 1.57
C PHE A 50 -8.16 8.64 2.51
N LEU A 51 -7.50 7.58 2.05
CA LEU A 51 -6.41 6.94 2.79
C LEU A 51 -5.27 7.92 3.10
N TYR A 52 -4.84 8.70 2.10
CA TYR A 52 -3.80 9.71 2.28
C TYR A 52 -4.21 10.87 3.20
N GLY A 53 -5.49 11.25 3.19
CA GLY A 53 -6.04 12.22 4.12
C GLY A 53 -6.08 11.69 5.56
N LEU A 54 -6.43 10.41 5.77
CA LEU A 54 -6.31 9.76 7.07
C LEU A 54 -4.85 9.70 7.54
N ALA A 55 -3.92 9.37 6.66
CA ALA A 55 -2.49 9.43 6.95
C ALA A 55 -2.05 10.85 7.35
N SER A 56 -2.61 11.88 6.73
CA SER A 56 -2.31 13.28 7.04
C SER A 56 -2.82 13.73 8.41
N LEU A 57 -3.85 13.07 8.95
CA LEU A 57 -4.33 13.29 10.31
C LEU A 57 -3.32 12.79 11.35
N PHE A 58 -2.67 11.66 11.07
CA PHE A 58 -1.65 11.09 11.96
C PHE A 58 -0.32 11.84 11.85
N SER A 59 0.04 12.27 10.65
CA SER A 59 1.23 13.06 10.40
C SER A 59 1.01 14.02 9.24
N TYR A 60 0.99 15.32 9.55
CA TYR A 60 0.67 16.36 8.57
C TYR A 60 1.86 16.79 7.70
N THR A 61 3.07 16.71 8.26
CA THR A 61 4.31 17.20 7.63
C THR A 61 5.21 16.06 7.15
N THR A 62 5.02 14.84 7.66
CA THR A 62 5.88 13.69 7.34
C THR A 62 5.09 12.51 6.76
N PHE A 63 5.74 11.63 6.01
CA PHE A 63 5.12 10.49 5.35
C PHE A 63 4.94 9.25 6.25
N HIS A 64 5.22 9.36 7.55
CA HIS A 64 5.09 8.26 8.50
C HIS A 64 3.69 7.65 8.55
N GLY A 65 2.64 8.46 8.42
CA GLY A 65 1.27 7.96 8.33
C GLY A 65 1.03 7.08 7.10
N VAL A 66 1.64 7.44 5.97
CA VAL A 66 1.55 6.67 4.72
C VAL A 66 2.30 5.35 4.87
N PHE A 67 3.46 5.36 5.53
CA PHE A 67 4.22 4.14 5.83
C PHE A 67 3.45 3.15 6.70
N VAL A 68 2.70 3.61 7.71
CA VAL A 68 1.84 2.73 8.51
C VAL A 68 0.79 2.06 7.63
N LEU A 69 0.14 2.81 6.73
CA LEU A 69 -0.84 2.24 5.80
C LEU A 69 -0.19 1.25 4.82
N GLU A 70 1.02 1.53 4.35
CA GLU A 70 1.80 0.64 3.48
C GLU A 70 2.11 -0.69 4.19
N VAL A 71 2.54 -0.65 5.45
CA VAL A 71 2.80 -1.85 6.26
C VAL A 71 1.51 -2.67 6.46
N ILE A 72 0.37 -2.01 6.69
CA ILE A 72 -0.92 -2.69 6.81
C ILE A 72 -1.31 -3.35 5.48
N ALA A 73 -1.19 -2.64 4.36
CA ALA A 73 -1.49 -3.19 3.03
C ALA A 73 -0.59 -4.38 2.68
N CYS A 74 0.69 -4.29 3.03
CA CYS A 74 1.66 -5.37 2.88
C CYS A 74 1.30 -6.60 3.71
N ALA A 75 0.98 -6.41 5.00
CA ALA A 75 0.56 -7.51 5.86
C ALA A 75 -0.70 -8.21 5.32
N LEU A 76 -1.71 -7.46 4.90
CA LEU A 76 -2.94 -8.02 4.31
C LEU A 76 -2.66 -8.80 3.03
N THR A 77 -1.80 -8.27 2.15
CA THR A 77 -1.42 -8.95 0.90
C THR A 77 -0.69 -10.26 1.19
N LEU A 78 0.27 -10.26 2.11
CA LEU A 78 1.01 -11.47 2.48
C LEU A 78 0.11 -12.52 3.14
N LEU A 79 -0.84 -12.10 3.96
CA LEU A 79 -1.82 -13.00 4.56
C LEU A 79 -2.70 -13.66 3.49
N ALA A 80 -3.20 -12.89 2.53
CA ALA A 80 -3.99 -13.43 1.43
C ALA A 80 -3.17 -14.41 0.58
N GLN A 81 -1.93 -14.06 0.22
CA GLN A 81 -1.03 -14.94 -0.51
C GLN A 81 -0.73 -16.23 0.25
N MET A 82 -0.51 -16.15 1.57
CA MET A 82 -0.30 -17.32 2.42
C MET A 82 -1.53 -18.23 2.40
N LYS A 83 -2.73 -17.66 2.52
CA LYS A 83 -3.99 -18.42 2.50
C LYS A 83 -4.21 -19.12 1.16
N ILE A 84 -3.95 -18.43 0.05
CA ILE A 84 -3.99 -19.00 -1.30
C ILE A 84 -2.97 -20.14 -1.44
N ALA A 85 -1.73 -19.92 -1.03
CA ALA A 85 -0.69 -20.95 -1.13
C ALA A 85 -1.01 -22.20 -0.29
N LEU A 86 -1.67 -22.04 0.86
CA LEU A 86 -2.11 -23.14 1.71
C LEU A 86 -3.22 -24.01 1.09
N LEU A 87 -3.93 -23.54 0.07
CA LEU A 87 -4.87 -24.37 -0.70
C LEU A 87 -4.16 -25.38 -1.61
N TYR A 88 -2.94 -25.06 -2.06
CA TYR A 88 -2.26 -25.84 -3.10
C TYR A 88 -0.96 -26.52 -2.63
N LEU A 89 -0.34 -26.04 -1.54
CA LEU A 89 0.96 -26.51 -1.07
C LEU A 89 0.92 -26.97 0.40
N PRO A 90 1.83 -27.88 0.80
CA PRO A 90 1.97 -28.28 2.20
C PRO A 90 2.47 -27.12 3.06
N ARG A 91 1.98 -27.06 4.30
CA ARG A 91 2.21 -25.95 5.25
C ARG A 91 3.69 -25.56 5.39
N GLY A 92 4.60 -26.53 5.44
CA GLY A 92 6.04 -26.28 5.61
C GLY A 92 6.64 -25.41 4.51
N THR A 93 6.30 -25.68 3.25
CA THR A 93 6.81 -24.91 2.10
C THR A 93 6.23 -23.50 2.07
N VAL A 94 4.96 -23.35 2.44
CA VAL A 94 4.27 -22.05 2.41
C VAL A 94 4.88 -21.04 3.37
N PHE A 95 5.22 -21.47 4.59
CA PHE A 95 5.85 -20.58 5.58
C PHE A 95 7.22 -20.03 5.12
N LEU A 96 7.96 -20.81 4.32
CA LEU A 96 9.23 -20.35 3.76
C LEU A 96 9.04 -19.48 2.51
N MET A 97 8.14 -19.88 1.61
CA MET A 97 7.97 -19.21 0.32
C MET A 97 7.23 -17.86 0.43
N THR A 98 6.27 -17.73 1.36
CA THR A 98 5.49 -16.50 1.52
C THR A 98 6.34 -15.26 1.82
N PRO A 99 7.24 -15.26 2.82
CA PRO A 99 8.08 -14.09 3.09
C PRO A 99 9.08 -13.82 1.96
N LEU A 100 9.55 -14.85 1.24
CA LEU A 100 10.42 -14.69 0.07
C LEU A 100 9.69 -14.01 -1.09
N CYS A 101 8.46 -14.44 -1.40
CA CYS A 101 7.63 -13.78 -2.41
C CYS A 101 7.33 -12.33 -2.04
N GLY A 102 6.99 -12.06 -0.77
CA GLY A 102 6.81 -10.69 -0.28
C GLY A 102 8.07 -9.84 -0.42
N ALA A 103 9.23 -10.40 -0.08
CA ALA A 103 10.51 -9.73 -0.25
C ALA A 103 10.77 -9.35 -1.71
N VAL A 104 10.59 -10.29 -2.64
CA VAL A 104 10.79 -10.02 -4.07
C VAL A 104 9.83 -8.94 -4.57
N LEU A 105 8.54 -9.05 -4.23
CA LEU A 105 7.49 -8.11 -4.65
C LEU A 105 7.82 -6.66 -4.24
N TYR A 106 8.16 -6.45 -2.97
CA TYR A 106 8.46 -5.12 -2.42
C TYR A 106 9.89 -4.64 -2.68
N SER A 107 10.79 -5.53 -3.12
CA SER A 107 12.12 -5.13 -3.63
C SER A 107 12.10 -4.72 -5.10
N SER A 108 10.99 -4.96 -5.81
CA SER A 108 10.89 -4.67 -7.23
C SER A 108 10.96 -3.16 -7.49
N ARG A 109 11.51 -2.77 -8.65
CA ARG A 109 11.61 -1.35 -9.05
C ARG A 109 10.26 -0.63 -9.12
N ALA A 110 9.17 -1.38 -9.31
CA ALA A 110 7.82 -0.85 -9.36
C ALA A 110 7.36 -0.28 -8.00
N MET A 111 7.92 -0.78 -6.89
CA MET A 111 7.50 -0.45 -5.52
C MET A 111 8.60 0.29 -4.73
N TRP A 112 9.65 0.76 -5.41
CA TRP A 112 10.81 1.37 -4.74
C TRP A 112 10.48 2.73 -4.10
N TRP A 113 9.60 3.51 -4.71
CA TRP A 113 9.25 4.83 -4.18
C TRP A 113 8.30 4.75 -2.98
N GLY A 114 7.51 3.68 -2.89
CA GLY A 114 6.55 3.45 -1.81
C GLY A 114 5.35 4.39 -1.83
N GLY A 115 4.21 3.92 -1.34
CA GLY A 115 2.96 4.65 -1.37
C GLY A 115 2.26 4.68 -2.74
N SER A 116 2.65 3.79 -3.66
CA SER A 116 2.01 3.67 -4.97
C SER A 116 0.54 3.34 -4.83
N ALA A 117 -0.29 3.76 -5.79
CA ALA A 117 -1.68 3.32 -5.85
C ALA A 117 -1.80 1.78 -5.98
N GLU A 118 -0.80 1.15 -6.60
CA GLU A 118 -0.73 -0.30 -6.77
C GLU A 118 -0.52 -1.04 -5.45
N GLU A 119 0.28 -0.50 -4.52
CA GLU A 119 0.52 -1.10 -3.20
C GLU A 119 -0.76 -1.19 -2.38
N PHE A 120 -1.62 -0.17 -2.46
CA PHE A 120 -2.91 -0.16 -1.81
C PHE A 120 -3.94 -1.04 -2.52
N LEU A 121 -3.77 -1.35 -3.80
CA LEU A 121 -4.67 -2.20 -4.58
C LEU A 121 -4.36 -3.70 -4.42
N LEU A 122 -3.08 -4.07 -4.26
CA LEU A 122 -2.60 -5.44 -4.06
C LEU A 122 -3.37 -6.25 -2.99
N PRO A 123 -3.69 -5.74 -1.79
CA PRO A 123 -4.44 -6.51 -0.80
C PRO A 123 -5.86 -6.83 -1.28
N PHE A 124 -6.51 -5.93 -2.02
CA PHE A 124 -7.85 -6.17 -2.57
C PHE A 124 -7.84 -7.20 -3.70
N LEU A 125 -6.85 -7.11 -4.60
CA LEU A 125 -6.68 -8.08 -5.68
C LEU A 125 -6.39 -9.48 -5.14
N SER A 126 -5.47 -9.57 -4.18
CA SER A 126 -5.10 -10.86 -3.56
C SER A 126 -6.25 -11.49 -2.77
N TRP A 127 -7.02 -10.70 -2.01
CA TRP A 127 -8.23 -11.21 -1.36
C TRP A 127 -9.34 -11.58 -2.33
N GLY A 128 -9.53 -10.80 -3.40
CA GLY A 128 -10.47 -11.15 -4.48
C GLY A 128 -10.13 -12.50 -5.08
N LEU A 129 -8.85 -12.74 -5.38
CA LEU A 129 -8.37 -14.04 -5.88
C LEU A 129 -8.65 -15.16 -4.87
N TYR A 130 -8.37 -14.94 -3.59
CA TYR A 130 -8.64 -15.93 -2.54
C TYR A 130 -10.13 -16.31 -2.45
N LEU A 131 -11.03 -15.34 -2.56
CA LEU A 131 -12.48 -15.59 -2.52
C LEU A 131 -12.99 -16.35 -3.75
N THR A 132 -12.38 -16.13 -4.91
CA THR A 132 -12.71 -16.86 -6.15
C THR A 132 -12.02 -18.21 -6.28
N ALA A 133 -11.00 -18.48 -5.46
CA ALA A 133 -10.26 -19.72 -5.53
C ALA A 133 -11.21 -20.89 -5.19
N PRO A 134 -11.20 -21.98 -5.98
CA PRO A 134 -12.05 -23.12 -5.70
C PRO A 134 -11.71 -23.69 -4.32
N CYS A 135 -12.73 -23.88 -3.49
CA CYS A 135 -12.58 -24.65 -2.27
C CYS A 135 -12.17 -26.08 -2.66
N SER A 136 -10.93 -26.44 -2.34
CA SER A 136 -10.44 -27.83 -2.38
C SER A 136 -11.11 -28.68 -1.30
#